data_AF-A0A1R3WV88-F1
#
_entry.id   AF-A0A1R3WV88-F1
#
_cell.length_a   1.000
_cell.length_b   1.000
_cell.length_c   1.000
_cell.angle_alpha   90.00
_cell.angle_beta   90.00
_cell.angle_gamma   90.00
#
_symmetry.space_group_name_H-M   'P 1'
#
loop_
_entity.id
_entity.type
_entity.pdbx_description
1 polymer ?
#
loop_
_entity_poly.entity_id
_entity_poly.type
_entity_poly.pdbx_seq_one_letter_code
_entity_poly.pdbx_strand_id
1 'polypeptide(L)'
;MENTSKAVRITISTHVQAPVAKVWQYWTEPRHIMQWNSASEEWHTSRAENDLRVGGTFLSRMEARDGSMGFDFSGTYTDVQEHQRIAYTLEDGRKVEISFEPQGEETLVTESFDADPSHDAGMQQAGWQAILDHFKRYVEAAKARTLHYEIRIKAPAAQVYRAMLDPEQYKAWTAVFHPTSHYKGSWEKGAKIQFLGLDEQGKTGGMVSRIKENIPNQFISIEHLGLVQDGKEITSGPEVADWAGALENYTFTETEGETLLAIDVDTNQEFEAHFAETWPKALQKIKAMCETKA
;
A
#
# COMPACT_ATOMS: atom_id res chain seq x y z
N MET A 1 -42.32 13.76 -32.96
CA MET A 1 -42.48 13.72 -31.49
C MET A 1 -41.19 13.14 -30.95
N GLU A 2 -40.27 14.00 -30.53
CA GLU A 2 -39.05 13.57 -29.84
C GLU A 2 -39.46 13.09 -28.45
N ASN A 3 -39.39 11.78 -28.25
CA ASN A 3 -39.61 11.17 -26.96
C ASN A 3 -38.30 11.34 -26.16
N THR A 4 -38.10 12.49 -25.53
CA THR A 4 -37.02 12.68 -24.56
C THR A 4 -37.33 11.83 -23.34
N SER A 5 -36.91 10.56 -23.39
CA SER A 5 -36.78 9.70 -22.23
C SER A 5 -35.95 10.45 -21.20
N LYS A 6 -36.54 10.70 -20.03
CA LYS A 6 -35.88 11.38 -18.93
C LYS A 6 -34.73 10.48 -18.46
N ALA A 7 -33.48 10.92 -18.64
CA ALA A 7 -32.30 10.19 -18.18
C ALA A 7 -32.46 9.84 -16.70
N VAL A 8 -32.43 8.54 -16.39
CA VAL A 8 -32.48 8.06 -15.00
C VAL A 8 -31.08 8.24 -14.44
N ARG A 9 -30.96 8.98 -13.35
CA ARG A 9 -29.70 9.17 -12.64
C ARG A 9 -29.70 8.32 -11.39
N ILE A 10 -28.69 7.47 -11.25
CA ILE A 10 -28.51 6.56 -10.11
C ILE A 10 -27.46 7.17 -9.18
N THR A 11 -27.65 7.00 -7.87
CA THR A 11 -26.68 7.40 -6.85
C THR A 11 -26.39 6.23 -5.91
N ILE A 12 -25.12 6.01 -5.64
CA ILE A 12 -24.60 5.05 -4.68
C ILE A 12 -23.64 5.75 -3.72
N SER A 13 -23.41 5.18 -2.55
CA SER A 13 -22.49 5.78 -1.57
C SER A 13 -21.96 4.76 -0.59
N THR A 14 -20.79 5.03 -0.02
CA THR A 14 -20.21 4.23 1.07
C THR A 14 -19.35 5.08 2.00
N HIS A 15 -19.29 4.73 3.28
CA HIS A 15 -18.36 5.34 4.24
C HIS A 15 -17.07 4.54 4.27
N VAL A 16 -15.94 5.15 3.93
CA VAL A 16 -14.62 4.52 3.96
C VAL A 16 -13.86 4.97 5.22
N GLN A 17 -13.39 4.01 6.03
CA GLN A 17 -12.62 4.24 7.26
C GLN A 17 -11.17 4.59 6.94
N ALA A 18 -10.97 5.68 6.21
CA ALA A 18 -9.68 6.27 5.94
C ALA A 18 -9.80 7.79 5.68
N PRO A 19 -8.76 8.56 6.00
CA PRO A 19 -8.68 9.98 5.63
C PRO A 19 -8.78 10.20 4.11
N VAL A 20 -9.37 11.33 3.72
CA VAL A 20 -9.67 11.64 2.31
C VAL A 20 -8.45 11.58 1.39
N ALA A 21 -7.26 11.92 1.89
CA ALA A 21 -6.03 11.86 1.11
C ALA A 21 -5.71 10.42 0.64
N LYS A 22 -5.87 9.44 1.53
CA LYS A 22 -5.69 8.01 1.20
C LYS A 22 -6.79 7.53 0.25
N VAL A 23 -8.04 7.90 0.53
CA VAL A 23 -9.18 7.54 -0.32
C VAL A 23 -9.00 8.07 -1.74
N TRP A 24 -8.61 9.33 -1.89
CA TRP A 24 -8.35 9.96 -3.18
C TRP A 24 -7.19 9.31 -3.92
N GLN A 25 -6.09 9.03 -3.23
CA GLN A 25 -4.94 8.35 -3.81
C GLN A 25 -5.33 6.97 -4.35
N TYR A 26 -6.02 6.17 -3.54
CA TYR A 26 -6.46 4.83 -3.92
C TYR A 26 -7.49 4.85 -5.05
N TRP A 27 -8.32 5.90 -5.11
CA TRP A 27 -9.27 6.09 -6.20
C TRP A 27 -8.60 6.44 -7.52
N THR A 28 -7.49 7.18 -7.48
CA THR A 28 -6.94 7.85 -8.67
C THR A 28 -5.67 7.22 -9.23
N GLU A 29 -4.82 6.58 -8.42
CA GLU A 29 -3.58 6.01 -8.95
C GLU A 29 -3.83 4.70 -9.71
N PRO A 30 -3.26 4.52 -10.92
CA PRO A 30 -3.47 3.31 -11.73
C PRO A 30 -3.20 1.99 -11.01
N ARG A 31 -2.16 1.92 -10.18
CA ARG A 31 -1.81 0.72 -9.41
C ARG A 31 -2.93 0.29 -8.45
N HIS A 32 -3.68 1.24 -7.90
CA HIS A 32 -4.79 0.98 -6.99
C HIS A 32 -6.08 0.67 -7.76
N ILE A 33 -6.35 1.40 -8.85
CA ILE A 33 -7.49 1.14 -9.74
C ILE A 33 -7.50 -0.32 -10.20
N MET A 34 -6.33 -0.87 -10.55
CA MET A 34 -6.20 -2.28 -10.96
C MET A 34 -6.59 -3.29 -9.86
N GLN A 35 -6.56 -2.90 -8.59
CA GLN A 35 -6.92 -3.76 -7.46
C GLN A 35 -8.41 -3.74 -7.14
N TRP A 36 -9.04 -2.55 -7.16
CA TRP A 36 -10.42 -2.41 -6.70
C TRP A 36 -11.45 -2.37 -7.82
N ASN A 37 -11.08 -1.92 -9.03
CA ASN A 37 -12.02 -1.74 -10.13
C ASN A 37 -12.35 -3.09 -10.79
N SER A 38 -13.08 -3.93 -10.08
CA SER A 38 -13.58 -5.21 -10.58
C SER A 38 -15.00 -5.44 -10.06
N ALA A 39 -15.91 -5.78 -10.97
CA ALA A 39 -17.31 -6.02 -10.65
C ALA A 39 -17.54 -7.33 -9.87
N SER A 40 -16.62 -8.29 -9.98
CA SER A 40 -16.63 -9.56 -9.26
C SER A 40 -15.24 -10.21 -9.26
N GLU A 41 -15.10 -11.34 -8.57
CA GLU A 41 -13.84 -12.12 -8.53
C GLU A 41 -13.46 -12.72 -9.89
N GLU A 42 -14.44 -12.95 -10.76
CA GLU A 42 -14.27 -13.49 -12.11
C GLU A 42 -13.69 -12.44 -13.09
N TRP A 43 -13.71 -11.17 -12.70
CA TRP A 43 -13.22 -10.05 -13.50
C TRP A 43 -11.98 -9.42 -12.86
N HIS A 44 -11.18 -8.76 -13.70
CA HIS A 44 -10.07 -7.93 -13.23
C HIS A 44 -9.85 -6.73 -14.16
N THR A 45 -9.23 -5.68 -13.63
CA THR A 45 -8.65 -4.62 -14.45
C THR A 45 -7.19 -4.97 -14.73
N SER A 46 -6.86 -5.27 -15.99
CA SER A 46 -5.51 -5.70 -16.39
C SER A 46 -4.55 -4.54 -16.66
N ARG A 47 -5.11 -3.36 -16.95
CA ARG A 47 -4.36 -2.11 -17.18
C ARG A 47 -5.22 -0.92 -16.78
N ALA A 48 -4.61 0.06 -16.14
CA ALA A 48 -5.22 1.35 -15.87
C ALA A 48 -4.27 2.48 -16.32
N GLU A 49 -4.84 3.57 -16.83
CA GLU A 49 -4.18 4.83 -17.15
C GLU A 49 -5.05 5.97 -16.66
N ASN A 50 -4.43 7.01 -16.11
CA ASN A 50 -5.18 8.12 -15.55
C ASN A 50 -4.45 9.47 -15.71
N ASP A 51 -4.91 10.33 -16.63
CA ASP A 51 -4.52 11.74 -16.74
C ASP A 51 -5.54 12.60 -15.97
N LEU A 52 -5.40 12.63 -14.64
CA LEU A 52 -6.37 13.25 -13.73
C LEU A 52 -6.28 14.78 -13.74
N ARG A 53 -6.86 15.39 -14.77
CA ARG A 53 -7.06 16.85 -14.90
C ARG A 53 -8.25 17.11 -15.81
N VAL A 54 -8.87 18.28 -15.71
CA VAL A 54 -9.95 18.68 -16.63
C VAL A 54 -9.47 18.58 -18.08
N GLY A 55 -10.22 17.86 -18.92
CA GLY A 55 -9.88 17.55 -20.31
C GLY A 55 -8.88 16.40 -20.50
N GLY A 56 -8.30 15.86 -19.42
CA GLY A 56 -7.55 14.61 -19.43
C GLY A 56 -8.46 13.39 -19.52
N THR A 57 -7.87 12.25 -19.87
CA THR A 57 -8.59 10.99 -20.09
C THR A 57 -8.12 9.89 -19.15
N PHE A 58 -9.00 8.95 -18.86
CA PHE A 58 -8.65 7.70 -18.18
C PHE A 58 -9.03 6.51 -19.04
N LEU A 59 -8.39 5.37 -18.77
CA LEU A 59 -8.70 4.08 -19.37
C LEU A 59 -8.49 2.97 -18.34
N SER A 60 -9.49 2.12 -18.18
CA SER A 60 -9.42 0.87 -17.42
C SER A 60 -9.77 -0.29 -18.34
N ARG A 61 -8.79 -1.16 -18.63
CA ARG A 61 -9.00 -2.39 -19.40
C ARG A 61 -9.58 -3.45 -18.48
N MET A 62 -10.86 -3.76 -18.64
CA MET A 62 -11.58 -4.73 -17.80
C MET A 62 -11.74 -6.05 -18.56
N GLU A 63 -11.35 -7.16 -17.93
CA GLU A 63 -11.29 -8.47 -18.58
C GLU A 63 -11.78 -9.59 -17.65
N ALA A 64 -12.46 -10.57 -18.22
CA ALA A 64 -12.76 -11.82 -17.54
C ALA A 64 -11.46 -12.61 -17.36
N ARG A 65 -11.24 -13.18 -16.18
CA ARG A 65 -10.00 -13.89 -15.85
C ARG A 65 -9.77 -15.15 -16.69
N ASP A 66 -10.83 -15.72 -17.26
CA ASP A 66 -10.75 -16.84 -18.18
C ASP A 66 -10.40 -16.44 -19.62
N GLY A 67 -10.25 -15.14 -19.89
CA GLY A 67 -9.93 -14.58 -21.20
C GLY A 67 -11.09 -14.57 -22.20
N SER A 68 -12.31 -14.90 -21.76
CA SER A 68 -13.48 -15.00 -22.65
C SER A 68 -13.96 -13.64 -23.18
N MET A 69 -13.77 -12.57 -22.40
CA MET A 69 -14.30 -11.25 -22.71
C MET A 69 -13.44 -10.14 -22.10
N GLY A 70 -13.42 -8.99 -22.77
CA GLY A 70 -12.80 -7.78 -22.25
C GLY A 70 -13.24 -6.52 -22.99
N PHE A 71 -13.26 -5.40 -22.29
CA PHE A 71 -13.66 -4.09 -22.83
C PHE A 71 -12.86 -2.97 -22.16
N ASP A 72 -12.83 -1.81 -22.81
CA ASP A 72 -12.19 -0.61 -22.28
C ASP A 72 -13.27 0.27 -21.64
N PHE A 73 -13.06 0.62 -20.37
CA PHE A 73 -13.85 1.61 -19.66
C PHE A 73 -13.05 2.91 -19.62
N SER A 74 -13.47 3.90 -20.41
CA SER A 74 -12.75 5.14 -20.63
C SER A 74 -13.69 6.35 -20.61
N GLY A 75 -13.11 7.53 -20.37
CA GLY A 75 -13.83 8.78 -20.34
C GLY A 75 -12.92 9.99 -20.26
N THR A 76 -13.53 11.17 -20.38
CA THR A 76 -12.85 12.46 -20.28
C THR A 76 -13.31 13.21 -19.05
N TYR A 77 -12.38 13.67 -18.23
CA TYR A 77 -12.68 14.45 -17.02
C TYR A 77 -13.24 15.83 -17.37
N THR A 78 -14.35 16.18 -16.74
CA THR A 78 -15.05 17.46 -16.90
C THR A 78 -14.90 18.37 -15.68
N ASP A 79 -14.62 17.79 -14.51
CA ASP A 79 -14.34 18.51 -13.25
C ASP A 79 -13.38 17.69 -12.40
N VAL A 80 -12.35 18.32 -11.83
CA VAL A 80 -11.39 17.68 -10.93
C VAL A 80 -11.06 18.69 -9.83
N GLN A 81 -11.51 18.40 -8.62
CA GLN A 81 -11.22 19.18 -7.42
C GLN A 81 -10.62 18.22 -6.40
N GLU A 82 -9.32 18.36 -6.17
CA GLU A 82 -8.54 17.48 -5.30
C GLU A 82 -9.21 17.31 -3.93
N HIS A 83 -9.32 16.04 -3.51
CA HIS A 83 -9.96 15.61 -2.26
C HIS A 83 -11.44 15.96 -2.10
N GLN A 84 -12.12 16.38 -3.17
CA GLN A 84 -13.51 16.85 -3.08
C GLN A 84 -14.40 16.26 -4.15
N ARG A 85 -13.97 16.29 -5.41
CA ARG A 85 -14.85 15.96 -6.53
C ARG A 85 -14.11 15.52 -7.78
N ILE A 86 -14.68 14.54 -8.47
CA ILE A 86 -14.31 14.13 -9.82
C ILE A 86 -15.61 14.07 -10.64
N ALA A 87 -15.61 14.60 -11.86
CA ALA A 87 -16.67 14.36 -12.82
C ALA A 87 -16.06 14.03 -14.18
N TYR A 88 -16.73 13.16 -14.93
CA TYR A 88 -16.31 12.79 -16.28
C TYR A 88 -17.49 12.43 -17.16
N THR A 89 -17.24 12.42 -18.47
CA THR A 89 -18.16 11.92 -19.48
C THR A 89 -17.56 10.67 -20.13
N LEU A 90 -18.31 9.58 -20.16
CA LEU A 90 -17.94 8.33 -20.82
C LEU A 90 -18.02 8.50 -22.34
N GLU A 91 -17.38 7.59 -23.09
CA GLU A 91 -17.39 7.62 -24.56
C GLU A 91 -18.80 7.53 -25.17
N ASP A 92 -19.75 6.90 -24.46
CA ASP A 92 -21.16 6.80 -24.85
C ASP A 92 -21.99 8.04 -24.47
N GLY A 93 -21.37 9.05 -23.86
CA GLY A 93 -22.00 10.32 -23.48
C GLY A 93 -22.66 10.34 -22.10
N ARG A 94 -22.70 9.20 -21.38
CA ARG A 94 -23.19 9.18 -19.99
C ARG A 94 -22.25 9.96 -19.08
N LYS A 95 -22.82 10.66 -18.10
CA LYS A 95 -22.06 11.45 -17.14
C LYS A 95 -21.94 10.72 -15.81
N VAL A 96 -20.79 10.89 -15.17
CA VAL A 96 -20.50 10.38 -13.84
C VAL A 96 -19.93 11.49 -12.98
N GLU A 97 -20.35 11.54 -11.73
CA GLU A 97 -19.88 12.47 -10.72
C GLU A 97 -19.60 11.72 -9.44
N ILE A 98 -18.45 11.99 -8.83
CA ILE A 98 -18.00 11.40 -7.58
C ILE A 98 -17.69 12.55 -6.62
N SER A 99 -18.22 12.50 -5.41
CA SER A 99 -17.84 13.39 -4.31
C SER A 99 -17.13 12.64 -3.20
N PHE A 100 -16.17 13.31 -2.58
CA PHE A 100 -15.42 12.85 -1.43
C PHE A 100 -15.66 13.84 -0.29
N GLU A 101 -16.31 13.38 0.77
CA GLU A 101 -16.70 14.21 1.91
C GLU A 101 -15.95 13.76 3.17
N PRO A 102 -14.91 14.49 3.61
CA PRO A 102 -14.16 14.14 4.81
C PRO A 102 -15.01 14.26 6.08
N GLN A 103 -14.96 13.26 6.94
CA GLN A 103 -15.70 13.15 8.20
C GLN A 103 -14.76 12.71 9.33
N GLY A 104 -13.69 13.48 9.57
CA GLY A 104 -12.63 13.12 10.52
C GLY A 104 -11.66 12.09 9.92
N GLU A 105 -11.56 10.92 10.55
CA GLU A 105 -10.72 9.79 10.06
C GLU A 105 -11.46 8.90 9.04
N GLU A 106 -12.69 9.29 8.67
CA GLU A 106 -13.51 8.60 7.67
C GLU A 106 -13.81 9.55 6.50
N THR A 107 -14.16 8.98 5.34
CA THR A 107 -14.58 9.73 4.14
C THR A 107 -15.85 9.11 3.58
N LEU A 108 -16.90 9.91 3.37
CA LEU A 108 -18.07 9.50 2.61
C LEU A 108 -17.76 9.67 1.12
N VAL A 109 -17.84 8.57 0.36
CA VAL A 109 -17.72 8.59 -1.10
C VAL A 109 -19.10 8.40 -1.69
N THR A 110 -19.53 9.33 -2.54
CA THR A 110 -20.81 9.26 -3.25
C THR A 110 -20.56 9.32 -4.74
N GLU A 111 -21.14 8.38 -5.49
CA GLU A 111 -21.05 8.33 -6.95
C GLU A 111 -22.44 8.42 -7.56
N SER A 112 -22.60 9.30 -8.54
CA SER A 112 -23.84 9.53 -9.28
C SER A 112 -23.58 9.43 -10.77
N PHE A 113 -24.37 8.62 -11.48
CA PHE A 113 -24.18 8.38 -12.91
C PHE A 113 -25.50 8.33 -13.67
N ASP A 114 -25.44 8.71 -14.94
CA ASP A 114 -26.55 8.53 -15.87
C ASP A 114 -26.65 7.04 -16.24
N ALA A 115 -27.82 6.44 -16.02
CA ALA A 115 -28.05 5.02 -16.30
C ALA A 115 -28.11 4.74 -17.81
N ASP A 116 -27.57 3.61 -18.22
CA ASP A 116 -27.78 3.08 -19.57
C ASP A 116 -29.25 2.63 -19.71
N PRO A 117 -30.05 3.23 -20.61
CA PRO A 117 -31.45 2.89 -20.76
C PRO A 117 -31.69 1.49 -21.35
N SER A 118 -30.66 0.82 -21.88
CA SER A 118 -30.75 -0.54 -22.41
C SER A 118 -30.66 -1.64 -21.34
N HIS A 119 -30.30 -1.27 -20.10
CA HIS A 119 -30.16 -2.18 -18.97
C HIS A 119 -31.06 -1.78 -17.81
N ASP A 120 -31.41 -2.74 -16.94
CA ASP A 120 -32.20 -2.45 -15.74
C ASP A 120 -31.44 -1.51 -14.78
N ALA A 121 -32.15 -0.50 -14.25
CA ALA A 121 -31.54 0.49 -13.37
C ALA A 121 -31.11 -0.12 -12.02
N GLY A 122 -31.89 -1.07 -11.49
CA GLY A 122 -31.55 -1.77 -10.25
C GLY A 122 -30.29 -2.63 -10.38
N MET A 123 -30.14 -3.33 -11.51
CA MET A 123 -28.93 -4.10 -11.82
C MET A 123 -27.69 -3.21 -11.93
N GLN A 124 -27.81 -2.05 -12.60
CA GLN A 124 -26.71 -1.08 -12.71
C GLN A 124 -26.32 -0.51 -11.33
N GLN A 125 -27.31 -0.12 -10.53
CA GLN A 125 -27.08 0.35 -9.16
C GLN A 125 -26.36 -0.70 -8.32
N ALA A 126 -26.80 -1.97 -8.38
CA ALA A 126 -26.18 -3.06 -7.64
C ALA A 126 -24.74 -3.34 -8.09
N GLY A 127 -24.49 -3.34 -9.41
CA GLY A 127 -23.15 -3.55 -9.96
C GLY A 127 -22.16 -2.46 -9.55
N TRP A 128 -22.56 -1.19 -9.65
CA TRP A 128 -21.71 -0.07 -9.22
C TRP A 128 -21.50 -0.05 -7.71
N GLN A 129 -22.55 -0.34 -6.92
CA GLN A 129 -22.42 -0.44 -5.46
C GLN A 129 -21.43 -1.56 -5.08
N ALA A 130 -21.45 -2.70 -5.78
CA ALA A 130 -20.51 -3.79 -5.51
C ALA A 130 -19.06 -3.39 -5.79
N ILE A 131 -18.80 -2.61 -6.85
CA ILE A 131 -17.47 -2.04 -7.14
C ILE A 131 -17.07 -1.06 -6.04
N LEU A 132 -17.97 -0.16 -5.64
CA LEU A 132 -17.72 0.82 -4.58
C LEU A 132 -17.45 0.15 -3.21
N ASP A 133 -18.17 -0.94 -2.90
CA ASP A 133 -17.96 -1.74 -1.69
C ASP A 133 -16.64 -2.53 -1.76
N HIS A 134 -16.22 -2.96 -2.95
CA HIS A 134 -14.89 -3.54 -3.15
C HIS A 134 -13.79 -2.50 -2.93
N PHE A 135 -13.95 -1.28 -3.46
CA PHE A 135 -13.06 -0.16 -3.18
C PHE A 135 -12.94 0.12 -1.68
N LYS A 136 -14.07 0.23 -0.96
CA LYS A 136 -14.07 0.38 0.51
C LYS A 136 -13.25 -0.72 1.18
N ARG A 137 -13.51 -1.99 0.86
CA ARG A 137 -12.76 -3.12 1.43
C ARG A 137 -11.28 -3.04 1.12
N TYR A 138 -10.89 -2.66 -0.10
CA TYR A 138 -9.50 -2.52 -0.50
C TYR A 138 -8.78 -1.43 0.30
N VAL A 139 -9.38 -0.23 0.40
CA VAL A 139 -8.81 0.89 1.18
C VAL A 139 -8.71 0.55 2.66
N GLU A 140 -9.71 -0.13 3.22
CA GLU A 140 -9.75 -0.50 4.64
C GLU A 140 -8.92 -1.75 4.98
N ALA A 141 -8.72 -2.66 4.03
CA ALA A 141 -7.83 -3.81 4.18
C ALA A 141 -6.35 -3.39 4.21
N ALA A 142 -6.04 -2.22 3.65
CA ALA A 142 -4.74 -1.56 3.84
C ALA A 142 -4.54 -0.98 5.26
N LYS A 143 -5.35 -1.39 6.25
CA LYS A 143 -5.03 -1.22 7.67
C LYS A 143 -3.80 -2.04 8.02
N ALA A 144 -2.86 -1.39 8.71
CA ALA A 144 -1.63 -2.00 9.20
C ALA A 144 -1.93 -3.32 9.92
N ARG A 145 -1.39 -4.42 9.40
CA ARG A 145 -1.35 -5.70 10.07
C ARG A 145 0.07 -5.91 10.57
N THR A 146 0.22 -6.42 11.78
CA THR A 146 1.54 -6.80 12.28
C THR A 146 1.79 -8.27 11.95
N LEU A 147 2.83 -8.55 11.15
CA LEU A 147 3.32 -9.90 10.92
C LEU A 147 4.35 -10.26 11.99
N HIS A 148 4.30 -11.51 12.43
CA HIS A 148 5.20 -12.03 13.46
C HIS A 148 6.06 -13.16 12.91
N TYR A 149 7.37 -13.07 13.13
CA TYR A 149 8.35 -14.10 12.79
C TYR A 149 9.28 -14.34 13.97
N GLU A 150 9.68 -15.58 14.20
CA GLU A 150 10.65 -15.89 15.25
C GLU A 150 11.63 -16.99 14.85
N ILE A 151 12.81 -16.96 15.46
CA ILE A 151 13.80 -18.01 15.32
C ILE A 151 14.63 -18.15 16.59
N ARG A 152 14.98 -19.39 16.95
CA ARG A 152 15.96 -19.67 18.01
C ARG A 152 17.38 -19.70 17.44
N ILE A 153 18.28 -18.97 18.07
CA ILE A 153 19.69 -18.81 17.68
C ILE A 153 20.57 -19.23 18.86
N LYS A 154 21.50 -20.15 18.62
CA LYS A 154 22.47 -20.67 19.59
C LYS A 154 23.62 -19.69 19.80
N ALA A 155 23.28 -18.49 20.25
CA ALA A 155 24.20 -17.43 20.60
C ALA A 155 23.56 -16.52 21.66
N PRO A 156 24.37 -15.87 22.54
CA PRO A 156 23.87 -14.87 23.48
C PRO A 156 23.21 -13.69 22.77
N ALA A 157 22.25 -13.02 23.42
CA ALA A 157 21.49 -11.93 22.83
C ALA A 157 22.38 -10.76 22.41
N ALA A 158 23.47 -10.51 23.15
CA ALA A 158 24.45 -9.49 22.80
C ALA A 158 25.16 -9.75 21.45
N GLN A 159 25.35 -11.03 21.09
CA GLN A 159 25.93 -11.40 19.81
C GLN A 159 24.91 -11.23 18.68
N VAL A 160 23.67 -11.69 18.89
CA VAL A 160 22.58 -11.55 17.90
C VAL A 160 22.26 -10.08 17.64
N TYR A 161 22.13 -9.28 18.71
CA TYR A 161 21.94 -7.83 18.64
C TYR A 161 23.04 -7.15 17.83
N ARG A 162 24.31 -7.47 18.09
CA ARG A 162 25.44 -6.91 17.32
C ARG A 162 25.40 -7.34 15.87
N ALA A 163 25.10 -8.61 15.59
CA ALA A 163 25.02 -9.12 14.21
C ALA A 163 23.92 -8.43 13.39
N MET A 164 22.79 -8.07 14.02
CA MET A 164 21.74 -7.35 13.32
C MET A 164 22.13 -5.90 12.99
N LEU A 165 22.91 -5.23 13.85
CA LEU A 165 23.16 -3.79 13.76
C LEU A 165 24.51 -3.43 13.14
N ASP A 166 25.49 -4.34 13.16
CA ASP A 166 26.79 -4.12 12.55
C ASP A 166 26.63 -3.80 11.05
N PRO A 167 27.27 -2.73 10.50
CA PRO A 167 27.04 -2.31 9.12
C PRO A 167 27.28 -3.39 8.06
N GLU A 168 28.27 -4.24 8.24
CA GLU A 168 28.61 -5.27 7.25
C GLU A 168 27.70 -6.49 7.39
N GLN A 169 27.39 -6.90 8.61
CA GLN A 169 26.43 -7.99 8.83
C GLN A 169 24.99 -7.56 8.49
N TYR A 170 24.63 -6.30 8.72
CA TYR A 170 23.35 -5.73 8.30
C TYR A 170 23.18 -5.89 6.79
N LYS A 171 24.15 -5.41 5.99
CA LYS A 171 24.15 -5.62 4.52
C LYS A 171 24.02 -7.08 4.17
N ALA A 172 24.72 -7.96 4.88
CA ALA A 172 24.67 -9.39 4.62
C ALA A 172 23.26 -9.96 4.82
N TRP A 173 22.63 -9.82 5.99
CA TRP A 173 21.30 -10.42 6.21
C TRP A 173 20.19 -9.75 5.40
N THR A 174 20.28 -8.42 5.22
CA THR A 174 19.27 -7.67 4.45
C THR A 174 19.36 -7.84 2.94
N ALA A 175 20.45 -8.41 2.42
CA ALA A 175 20.60 -8.75 1.00
C ALA A 175 19.49 -9.69 0.46
N VAL A 176 18.77 -10.36 1.34
CA VAL A 176 17.59 -11.19 1.02
C VAL A 176 16.40 -10.34 0.58
N PHE A 177 16.25 -9.14 1.15
CA PHE A 177 15.21 -8.19 0.75
C PHE A 177 15.65 -7.42 -0.49
N HIS A 178 16.88 -6.92 -0.48
CA HIS A 178 17.44 -6.19 -1.60
C HIS A 178 18.98 -6.29 -1.60
N PRO A 179 19.65 -6.65 -2.72
CA PRO A 179 21.09 -6.95 -2.75
C PRO A 179 22.02 -5.81 -2.27
N THR A 180 21.57 -4.56 -2.41
CA THR A 180 22.33 -3.35 -2.05
C THR A 180 21.84 -2.70 -0.75
N SER A 181 21.01 -3.42 0.03
CA SER A 181 20.51 -2.94 1.32
C SER A 181 21.64 -2.51 2.26
N HIS A 182 21.50 -1.32 2.82
CA HIS A 182 22.38 -0.77 3.84
C HIS A 182 21.61 0.27 4.66
N TYR A 183 22.18 0.74 5.76
CA TYR A 183 21.61 1.85 6.51
C TYR A 183 22.57 3.04 6.60
N LYS A 184 22.00 4.22 6.86
CA LYS A 184 22.73 5.46 7.17
C LYS A 184 22.05 6.14 8.37
N GLY A 185 22.81 6.42 9.43
CA GLY A 185 22.30 7.07 10.62
C GLY A 185 22.81 6.39 11.90
N SER A 186 22.02 6.49 12.96
CA SER A 186 22.35 5.93 14.28
C SER A 186 21.22 5.04 14.78
N TRP A 187 21.60 3.99 15.51
CA TRP A 187 20.66 3.10 16.23
C TRP A 187 20.29 3.62 17.62
N GLU A 188 20.74 4.82 18.01
CA GLU A 188 20.38 5.43 19.30
C GLU A 188 18.90 5.81 19.36
N LYS A 189 18.28 5.66 20.53
CA LYS A 189 16.90 6.09 20.76
C LYS A 189 16.69 7.55 20.36
N GLY A 190 15.65 7.80 19.57
CA GLY A 190 15.28 9.10 19.04
C GLY A 190 16.06 9.51 17.78
N ALA A 191 17.10 8.78 17.41
CA ALA A 191 17.90 9.11 16.24
C ALA A 191 17.14 8.81 14.94
N LYS A 192 17.47 9.61 13.92
CA LYS A 192 17.06 9.36 12.54
C LYS A 192 17.96 8.29 11.92
N ILE A 193 17.35 7.38 11.16
CA ILE A 193 18.05 6.36 10.40
C ILE A 193 17.36 6.20 9.03
N GLN A 194 18.13 5.90 8.00
CA GLN A 194 17.64 5.58 6.67
C GLN A 194 18.03 4.16 6.32
N PHE A 195 17.11 3.38 5.78
CA PHE A 195 17.35 2.05 5.24
C PHE A 195 17.24 2.13 3.73
N LEU A 196 18.34 1.87 3.03
CA LEU A 196 18.55 2.29 1.65
C LEU A 196 18.94 1.12 0.75
N GLY A 197 18.50 1.18 -0.49
CA GLY A 197 18.91 0.33 -1.61
C GLY A 197 19.14 1.16 -2.87
N LEU A 198 19.67 0.51 -3.90
CA LEU A 198 19.91 1.09 -5.22
C LEU A 198 19.03 0.38 -6.26
N ASP A 199 18.30 1.12 -7.08
CA ASP A 199 17.60 0.56 -8.23
C ASP A 199 18.55 0.15 -9.38
N GLU A 200 17.99 -0.41 -10.46
CA GLU A 200 18.76 -0.82 -11.65
C GLU A 200 19.50 0.33 -12.34
N GLN A 201 19.07 1.57 -12.12
CA GLN A 201 19.69 2.79 -12.66
C GLN A 201 20.71 3.39 -11.69
N GLY A 202 20.94 2.75 -10.54
CA GLY A 202 21.83 3.22 -9.48
C GLY A 202 21.28 4.37 -8.65
N LYS A 203 19.97 4.67 -8.74
CA LYS A 203 19.34 5.68 -7.90
C LYS A 203 19.02 5.10 -6.53
N THR A 204 19.19 5.94 -5.51
CA THR A 204 18.93 5.56 -4.12
C THR A 204 17.44 5.66 -3.78
N GLY A 205 16.89 4.57 -3.28
CA GLY A 205 15.56 4.49 -2.70
C GLY A 205 15.56 3.81 -1.33
N GLY A 206 14.44 3.85 -0.61
CA GLY A 206 14.30 3.14 0.66
C GLY A 206 13.36 3.82 1.65
N MET A 207 13.66 3.68 2.94
CA MET A 207 12.84 4.17 4.04
C MET A 207 13.58 5.25 4.86
N VAL A 208 12.86 6.28 5.28
CA VAL A 208 13.29 7.21 6.34
C VAL A 208 12.59 6.84 7.63
N SER A 209 13.35 6.60 8.69
CA SER A 209 12.84 6.11 9.96
C SER A 209 13.42 6.86 11.15
N ARG A 210 12.79 6.66 12.31
CA ARG A 210 13.28 7.03 13.63
C ARG A 210 13.42 5.77 14.48
N ILE A 211 14.51 5.67 15.25
CA ILE A 211 14.60 4.66 16.31
C ILE A 211 13.72 5.10 17.47
N LYS A 212 12.54 4.51 17.59
CA LYS A 212 11.57 4.85 18.62
C LYS A 212 12.02 4.37 19.99
N GLU A 213 12.61 3.18 20.06
CA GLU A 213 13.19 2.61 21.27
C GLU A 213 14.41 1.75 20.91
N ASN A 214 15.42 1.77 21.78
CA ASN A 214 16.51 0.80 21.72
C ASN A 214 17.00 0.49 23.13
N ILE A 215 16.66 -0.71 23.60
CA ILE A 215 17.14 -1.30 24.84
C ILE A 215 18.16 -2.38 24.44
N PRO A 216 19.47 -2.12 24.58
CA PRO A 216 20.50 -3.03 24.09
C PRO A 216 20.29 -4.48 24.50
N ASN A 217 20.42 -5.38 23.53
CA ASN A 217 20.27 -6.84 23.68
C ASN A 217 18.88 -7.31 24.13
N GLN A 218 17.86 -6.45 24.13
CA GLN A 218 16.50 -6.80 24.57
C GLN A 218 15.44 -6.39 23.56
N PHE A 219 15.47 -5.14 23.10
CA PHE A 219 14.39 -4.61 22.28
C PHE A 219 14.83 -3.45 21.40
N ILE A 220 14.39 -3.45 20.14
CA ILE A 220 14.50 -2.31 19.23
C ILE A 220 13.13 -2.05 18.63
N SER A 221 12.73 -0.79 18.56
CA SER A 221 11.56 -0.33 17.81
C SER A 221 11.98 0.71 16.80
N ILE A 222 11.73 0.40 15.53
CA ILE A 222 11.93 1.29 14.39
C ILE A 222 10.55 1.82 14.00
N GLU A 223 10.45 3.12 13.79
CA GLU A 223 9.24 3.77 13.29
C GLU A 223 9.54 4.38 11.92
N HIS A 224 8.83 3.91 10.90
CA HIS A 224 8.95 4.42 9.56
C HIS A 224 8.20 5.74 9.44
N LEU A 225 8.89 6.79 8.98
CA LEU A 225 8.34 8.15 8.84
C LEU A 225 8.00 8.48 7.38
N GLY A 226 8.56 7.74 6.44
CA GLY A 226 8.34 7.94 5.02
C GLY A 226 9.38 7.23 4.17
N LEU A 227 9.53 7.71 2.94
CA LEU A 227 10.29 7.05 1.88
C LEU A 227 11.48 7.90 1.45
N VAL A 228 12.50 7.25 0.91
CA VAL A 228 13.54 7.87 0.10
C VAL A 228 13.27 7.50 -1.35
N GLN A 229 13.15 8.50 -2.22
CA GLN A 229 12.98 8.31 -3.66
C GLN A 229 13.92 9.26 -4.41
N ASP A 230 14.72 8.72 -5.33
CA ASP A 230 15.75 9.45 -6.05
C ASP A 230 16.68 10.26 -5.10
N GLY A 231 17.01 9.66 -3.95
CA GLY A 231 17.83 10.27 -2.89
C GLY A 231 17.16 11.40 -2.10
N LYS A 232 15.88 11.72 -2.38
CA LYS A 232 15.10 12.72 -1.65
C LYS A 232 14.20 12.06 -0.62
N GLU A 233 14.10 12.69 0.54
CA GLU A 233 13.22 12.24 1.60
C GLU A 233 11.81 12.79 1.40
N ILE A 234 10.82 11.90 1.47
CA ILE A 234 9.41 12.20 1.42
C ILE A 234 8.85 11.73 2.76
N THR A 235 8.35 12.65 3.60
CA THR A 235 7.86 12.36 4.96
C THR A 235 6.45 12.94 5.20
N SER A 236 5.85 13.48 4.16
CA SER A 236 4.50 14.03 4.16
C SER A 236 3.92 13.90 2.76
N GLY A 237 2.61 13.76 2.66
CA GLY A 237 1.92 13.55 1.39
C GLY A 237 1.30 12.16 1.30
N PRO A 238 0.47 11.93 0.26
CA PRO A 238 -0.20 10.65 0.05
C PRO A 238 0.79 9.47 -0.09
N GLU A 239 1.97 9.70 -0.65
CA GLU A 239 2.97 8.66 -0.91
C GLU A 239 3.47 7.93 0.34
N VAL A 240 3.38 8.57 1.52
CA VAL A 240 3.82 7.99 2.80
C VAL A 240 2.66 7.60 3.70
N ALA A 241 1.42 7.87 3.32
CA ALA A 241 0.25 7.68 4.18
C ALA A 241 0.09 6.23 4.65
N ASP A 242 0.57 5.27 3.87
CA ASP A 242 0.50 3.85 4.20
C ASP A 242 1.63 3.36 5.13
N TRP A 243 2.72 4.12 5.25
CA TRP A 243 3.93 3.72 5.98
C TRP A 243 4.26 4.62 7.16
N ALA A 244 3.77 5.86 7.17
CA ALA A 244 4.05 6.82 8.23
C ALA A 244 3.48 6.31 9.56
N GLY A 245 4.36 6.07 10.51
CA GLY A 245 4.05 5.52 11.83
C GLY A 245 4.08 3.99 11.92
N ALA A 246 4.30 3.28 10.81
CA ALA A 246 4.46 1.82 10.82
C ALA A 246 5.68 1.41 11.66
N LEU A 247 5.54 0.36 12.46
CA LEU A 247 6.57 -0.13 13.36
C LEU A 247 7.22 -1.41 12.85
N GLU A 248 8.53 -1.51 13.04
CA GLU A 248 9.29 -2.75 12.92
C GLU A 248 10.05 -2.96 14.23
N ASN A 249 9.70 -4.02 14.95
CA ASN A 249 10.21 -4.30 16.29
C ASN A 249 11.01 -5.60 16.33
N TYR A 250 12.16 -5.55 16.99
CA TYR A 250 13.02 -6.70 17.24
C TYR A 250 13.08 -6.98 18.74
N THR A 251 12.67 -8.17 19.14
CA THR A 251 12.74 -8.62 20.53
C THR A 251 13.76 -9.74 20.67
N PHE A 252 14.67 -9.62 21.64
CA PHE A 252 15.72 -10.58 21.94
C PHE A 252 15.45 -11.17 23.32
N THR A 253 15.10 -12.46 23.39
CA THR A 253 14.85 -13.15 24.66
C THR A 253 15.90 -14.24 24.86
N GLU A 254 16.85 -14.01 25.77
CA GLU A 254 17.92 -14.97 26.07
C GLU A 254 17.50 -15.97 27.16
N THR A 255 17.72 -17.26 26.91
CA THR A 255 17.59 -18.34 27.89
C THR A 255 18.78 -19.28 27.73
N GLU A 256 19.54 -19.52 28.81
CA GLU A 256 20.66 -20.49 28.82
C GLU A 256 21.72 -20.26 27.70
N GLY A 257 21.96 -19.01 27.31
CA GLY A 257 22.92 -18.66 26.26
C GLY A 257 22.42 -18.87 24.83
N GLU A 258 21.15 -19.23 24.65
CA GLU A 258 20.43 -19.19 23.38
C GLU A 258 19.45 -18.01 23.34
N THR A 259 19.24 -17.42 22.17
CA THR A 259 18.34 -16.27 21.98
C THR A 259 17.15 -16.66 21.12
N LEU A 260 15.94 -16.39 21.59
CA LEU A 260 14.76 -16.29 20.74
C LEU A 260 14.71 -14.86 20.18
N LEU A 261 14.94 -14.73 18.87
CA LEU A 261 14.78 -13.48 18.13
C LEU A 261 13.37 -13.46 17.53
N ALA A 262 12.56 -12.48 17.93
CA ALA A 262 11.23 -12.24 17.39
C ALA A 262 11.19 -10.90 16.65
N ILE A 263 10.50 -10.89 15.51
CA ILE A 263 10.31 -9.75 14.63
C ILE A 263 8.81 -9.51 14.48
N ASP A 264 8.36 -8.32 14.86
CA ASP A 264 7.00 -7.84 14.65
C ASP A 264 7.07 -6.65 13.67
N VAL A 265 6.51 -6.82 12.47
CA VAL A 265 6.57 -5.81 11.40
C VAL A 265 5.18 -5.43 10.96
N ASP A 266 4.87 -4.14 11.03
CA ASP A 266 3.65 -3.58 10.44
C ASP A 266 3.78 -3.59 8.92
N THR A 267 2.76 -4.12 8.25
CA THR A 267 2.67 -4.23 6.80
C THR A 267 1.27 -3.86 6.31
N ASN A 268 1.17 -3.67 5.00
CA ASN A 268 -0.10 -3.71 4.27
C ASN A 268 -0.21 -5.03 3.47
N GLN A 269 -1.35 -5.24 2.81
CA GLN A 269 -1.62 -6.44 2.01
C GLN A 269 -0.66 -6.61 0.81
N GLU A 270 -0.11 -5.52 0.27
CA GLU A 270 0.80 -5.53 -0.88
C GLU A 270 2.15 -6.18 -0.52
N PHE A 271 2.69 -5.85 0.66
CA PHE A 271 3.99 -6.35 1.10
C PHE A 271 3.90 -7.63 1.93
N GLU A 272 2.69 -8.05 2.33
CA GLU A 272 2.48 -9.25 3.17
C GLU A 272 3.09 -10.51 2.54
N ALA A 273 2.83 -10.77 1.25
CA ALA A 273 3.37 -11.93 0.55
C ALA A 273 4.90 -11.89 0.43
N HIS A 274 5.46 -10.70 0.16
CA HIS A 274 6.90 -10.50 0.08
C HIS A 274 7.57 -10.78 1.44
N PHE A 275 7.06 -10.22 2.52
CA PHE A 275 7.59 -10.42 3.88
C PHE A 275 7.44 -11.86 4.36
N ALA A 276 6.33 -12.53 4.06
CA ALA A 276 6.13 -13.94 4.35
C ALA A 276 7.20 -14.84 3.71
N GLU A 277 7.77 -14.43 2.57
CA GLU A 277 8.86 -15.14 1.91
C GLU A 277 10.25 -14.72 2.42
N THR A 278 10.49 -13.43 2.62
CA THR A 278 11.83 -12.88 2.87
C THR A 278 12.26 -12.94 4.32
N TRP A 279 11.38 -12.66 5.29
CA TRP A 279 11.74 -12.70 6.72
C TRP A 279 12.25 -14.07 7.19
N PRO A 280 11.58 -15.19 6.87
CA PRO A 280 12.11 -16.51 7.23
C PRO A 280 13.52 -16.75 6.69
N LYS A 281 13.79 -16.34 5.45
CA LYS A 281 15.13 -16.46 4.82
C LYS A 281 16.16 -15.55 5.51
N ALA A 282 15.78 -14.31 5.84
CA ALA A 282 16.63 -13.36 6.55
C ALA A 282 16.98 -13.86 7.96
N LEU A 283 16.00 -14.39 8.70
CA LEU A 283 16.20 -14.99 10.03
C LEU A 283 17.17 -16.17 9.98
N GLN A 284 17.07 -17.04 8.97
CA GLN A 284 18.04 -18.13 8.78
C GLN A 284 19.45 -17.59 8.51
N LYS A 285 19.58 -16.49 7.75
CA LYS A 285 20.88 -15.85 7.50
C LYS A 285 21.48 -15.25 8.78
N ILE A 286 20.68 -14.57 9.60
CA ILE A 286 21.09 -14.06 10.92
C ILE A 286 21.56 -15.21 11.82
N LYS A 287 20.78 -16.29 11.90
CA LYS A 287 21.13 -17.49 12.66
C LYS A 287 22.48 -18.05 12.21
N ALA A 288 22.68 -18.24 10.91
CA ALA A 288 23.93 -18.77 10.36
C ALA A 288 25.14 -17.88 10.70
N MET A 289 25.00 -16.55 10.60
CA MET A 289 26.07 -15.61 10.98
C MET A 289 26.43 -15.69 12.47
N CYS A 290 25.44 -15.88 13.34
CA CYS A 290 25.67 -15.95 14.79
C CYS A 290 26.21 -17.31 15.25
N GLU A 291 25.83 -18.40 14.59
CA GLU A 291 26.21 -19.76 14.99
C GLU A 291 27.52 -20.24 14.33
N THR A 292 28.04 -19.49 13.35
CA THR A 292 29.35 -19.77 12.78
C THR A 292 30.41 -19.43 13.83
N LYS A 293 31.11 -20.46 14.32
CA LYS A 293 32.21 -20.28 15.28
C LYS A 293 33.29 -19.37 14.68
N ALA A 294 33.71 -18.37 15.46
CA ALA A 294 35.02 -17.75 15.29
C ALA A 294 36.14 -18.78 15.49
#